data_AF-A0A933GSD0-F1
#
_entry.id   AF-A0A933GSD0-F1
#
_cell.length_a   1.000
_cell.length_b   1.000
_cell.length_c   1.000
_cell.angle_alpha   90.00
_cell.angle_beta   90.00
_cell.angle_gamma   90.00
#
_symmetry.space_group_name_H-M   'P 1'
#
loop_
_entity.id
_entity.type
_entity.pdbx_description
1 polymer ?
#
loop_
_entity_poly.entity_id
_entity_poly.type
_entity_poly.pdbx_seq_one_letter_code
_entity_poly.pdbx_strand_id
1 'polypeptide(L)'
;MISPTPMAAPDSPLDHLNAQLGGTRWRIDVTPLRPASPAPSQKDILMFDDGKVASERLAAEGFAASKYTLSFGEGEALVWESMMRSEAAGIVFWHAELQRNAIRGVFSKRAGGEAHQDFSFSGAETSGKTVRLPATATAAMPLGIATEAPTTPQGHH
;
A
#
# COMPACT_ATOMS: atom_id res chain seq x y z
N MET A 1 -5.17 1.78 52.86
CA MET A 1 -5.17 0.79 51.78
C MET A 1 -5.20 1.54 50.47
N ILE A 2 -4.07 1.63 49.78
CA ILE A 2 -3.99 2.24 48.45
C ILE A 2 -3.63 1.08 47.53
N SER A 3 -4.58 0.58 46.77
CA SER A 3 -4.30 -0.38 45.70
C SER A 3 -3.53 0.37 44.62
N PRO A 4 -2.29 0.01 44.27
CA PRO A 4 -1.73 0.51 43.03
C PRO A 4 -2.53 -0.15 41.91
N THR A 5 -3.29 0.64 41.15
CA THR A 5 -3.77 0.25 39.83
C THR A 5 -2.52 -0.15 39.03
N PRO A 6 -2.36 -1.40 38.57
CA PRO A 6 -1.29 -1.70 37.64
C PRO A 6 -1.61 -0.91 36.38
N MET A 7 -0.85 0.17 36.19
CA MET A 7 -0.68 0.86 34.94
C MET A 7 -0.49 -0.21 33.88
N ALA A 8 -1.46 -0.34 32.98
CA ALA A 8 -1.42 -1.28 31.87
C ALA A 8 -0.24 -0.90 30.98
N ALA A 9 0.95 -1.38 31.33
CA ALA A 9 2.02 -1.45 30.38
C ALA A 9 1.54 -2.34 29.22
N PRO A 10 1.97 -2.09 28.00
CA PRO A 10 1.78 -3.03 26.91
C PRO A 10 2.65 -4.28 27.18
N ASP A 11 2.30 -5.09 28.19
CA ASP A 11 3.02 -6.31 28.60
C ASP A 11 3.00 -7.42 27.53
N SER A 12 2.37 -7.18 26.38
CA SER A 12 2.28 -8.12 25.27
C SER A 12 3.26 -7.72 24.15
N PRO A 13 4.16 -8.62 23.72
CA PRO A 13 5.05 -8.39 22.58
C PRO A 13 4.31 -7.94 21.31
N LEU A 14 3.07 -8.40 21.12
CA LEU A 14 2.21 -8.01 20.01
C LEU A 14 1.78 -6.54 20.06
N ASP A 15 1.64 -5.95 21.24
CA ASP A 15 1.25 -4.55 21.39
C ASP A 15 2.40 -3.62 21.02
N HIS A 16 3.63 -3.97 21.41
CA HIS A 16 4.83 -3.29 20.93
C HIS A 16 5.01 -3.37 19.41
N LEU A 17 4.63 -4.49 18.79
CA LEU A 17 4.66 -4.64 17.33
C LEU A 17 3.54 -3.84 16.66
N ASN A 18 2.35 -3.83 17.26
CA ASN A 18 1.24 -3.02 16.80
C ASN A 18 1.57 -1.52 16.84
N ALA A 19 2.26 -1.07 17.89
CA ALA A 19 2.77 0.30 18.00
C ALA A 19 3.84 0.62 16.94
N GLN A 20 4.63 -0.38 16.50
CA GLN A 20 5.61 -0.21 15.42
C GLN A 20 4.97 -0.13 14.03
N LEU A 21 3.89 -0.89 13.78
CA LEU A 21 3.13 -0.78 12.53
C LEU A 21 2.20 0.44 12.53
N GLY A 22 1.70 0.86 13.68
CA GLY A 22 0.78 1.99 13.81
C GLY A 22 1.35 3.28 13.24
N GLY A 23 0.61 3.92 12.34
CA GLY A 23 1.02 5.13 11.63
C GLY A 23 1.93 4.90 10.43
N THR A 24 2.27 3.64 10.10
CA THR A 24 3.14 3.33 8.94
C THR A 24 2.36 3.25 7.63
N ARG A 25 3.06 3.53 6.54
CA ARG A 25 2.53 3.43 5.18
C ARG A 25 3.46 2.59 4.32
N TRP A 26 2.88 1.65 3.57
CA TRP A 26 3.62 0.69 2.77
C TRP A 26 3.15 0.76 1.34
N ARG A 27 4.08 1.01 0.41
CA ARG A 27 3.80 0.90 -1.01
C ARG A 27 4.04 -0.53 -1.44
N ILE A 28 3.01 -1.14 -2.01
CA ILE A 28 3.06 -2.52 -2.50
C ILE A 28 2.78 -2.55 -4.00
N ASP A 29 3.40 -3.52 -4.66
CA ASP A 29 3.11 -3.90 -6.04
C ASP A 29 2.36 -5.23 -6.02
N VAL A 30 1.14 -5.23 -6.54
CA VAL A 30 0.18 -6.33 -6.55
C VAL A 30 0.19 -7.00 -7.92
N THR A 31 0.30 -8.31 -7.95
CA THR A 31 0.27 -9.12 -9.19
C THR A 31 -0.70 -10.28 -9.03
N PRO A 32 -1.60 -10.56 -9.98
CA PRO A 32 -2.43 -11.76 -9.92
C PRO A 32 -1.58 -13.04 -9.97
N LEU A 33 -1.87 -14.04 -9.14
CA LEU A 33 -1.14 -15.33 -9.16
C LEU A 33 -1.46 -16.15 -10.41
N ARG A 34 -2.69 -16.06 -10.89
CA ARG A 34 -3.15 -16.72 -12.11
C ARG A 34 -3.59 -15.68 -13.13
N PRO A 35 -2.65 -14.98 -13.78
CA PRO A 35 -2.98 -14.06 -14.85
C PRO A 35 -3.53 -14.84 -16.06
N ALA A 36 -4.69 -14.44 -16.56
CA ALA A 36 -5.19 -14.94 -17.85
C ALA A 36 -4.39 -14.37 -19.05
N SER A 37 -3.60 -13.31 -18.82
CA SER A 37 -2.77 -12.59 -19.78
C SER A 37 -1.70 -11.81 -19.00
N PRO A 38 -0.52 -11.44 -19.56
CA PRO A 38 0.47 -10.63 -18.84
C PRO A 38 -0.16 -9.33 -18.31
N ALA A 39 -0.57 -9.37 -17.06
CA ALA A 39 -1.20 -8.27 -16.37
C ALA A 39 -0.09 -7.46 -15.70
N PRO A 40 -0.03 -6.13 -15.92
CA PRO A 40 0.94 -5.30 -15.23
C PRO A 40 0.71 -5.35 -13.72
N SER A 41 1.79 -5.27 -12.94
CA SER A 41 1.68 -5.10 -11.51
C SER A 41 0.94 -3.80 -11.20
N GLN A 42 0.02 -3.86 -10.24
CA GLN A 42 -0.80 -2.73 -9.82
C GLN A 42 -0.27 -2.20 -8.50
N LYS A 43 -0.05 -0.89 -8.42
CA LYS A 43 0.44 -0.26 -7.19
C LYS A 43 -0.71 -0.07 -6.22
N ASP A 44 -0.43 -0.27 -4.94
CA ASP A 44 -1.34 0.02 -3.84
C ASP A 44 -0.58 0.57 -2.62
N ILE A 45 -1.30 1.25 -1.73
CA ILE A 45 -0.77 1.82 -0.50
C ILE A 45 -1.55 1.23 0.66
N LEU A 46 -0.84 0.47 1.51
CA LEU A 46 -1.37 0.00 2.79
C LEU A 46 -1.06 1.01 3.88
N MET A 47 -2.07 1.34 4.67
CA MET A 47 -1.99 2.21 5.84
C MET A 47 -2.37 1.40 7.06
N PHE A 48 -1.47 1.34 8.03
CA PHE A 48 -1.73 0.71 9.33
C PHE A 48 -1.92 1.80 10.37
N ASP A 49 -3.06 1.81 11.05
CA ASP A 49 -3.40 2.82 12.04
C ASP A 49 -4.37 2.23 13.06
N ASP A 50 -4.13 2.47 14.35
CA ASP A 50 -5.03 2.05 15.44
C ASP A 50 -5.42 0.54 15.41
N GLY A 51 -4.46 -0.33 15.05
CA GLY A 51 -4.72 -1.78 14.92
C GLY A 51 -5.63 -2.16 13.74
N LYS A 52 -5.82 -1.24 12.79
CA LYS A 52 -6.56 -1.44 11.55
C LYS A 52 -5.65 -1.23 10.35
N VAL A 53 -5.98 -1.93 9.28
CA VAL A 53 -5.33 -1.79 7.98
C VAL A 53 -6.34 -1.28 6.98
N ALA A 54 -5.91 -0.31 6.16
CA ALA A 54 -6.65 0.20 5.03
C ALA A 54 -5.77 0.11 3.79
N SER A 55 -6.37 -0.22 2.64
CA SER A 55 -5.74 -0.14 1.33
C SER A 55 -6.36 1.05 0.60
N GLU A 56 -5.55 1.94 0.04
CA GLU A 56 -6.04 3.11 -0.71
C GLU A 56 -6.87 2.67 -1.91
N ARG A 57 -6.41 1.63 -2.62
CA ARG A 57 -7.13 1.08 -3.76
C ARG A 57 -8.43 0.40 -3.33
N LEU A 58 -8.39 -0.47 -2.33
CA LEU A 58 -9.60 -1.17 -1.88
C LEU A 58 -10.60 -0.19 -1.24
N ALA A 59 -10.13 0.88 -0.60
CA ALA A 59 -10.99 1.95 -0.13
C ALA A 59 -11.74 2.63 -1.29
N ALA A 60 -11.06 2.87 -2.43
CA ALA A 60 -11.70 3.36 -3.64
C ALA A 60 -12.71 2.36 -4.25
N GLU A 61 -12.53 1.06 -4.00
CA GLU A 61 -13.48 0.00 -4.36
C GLU A 61 -14.60 -0.20 -3.32
N GLY A 62 -14.60 0.56 -2.22
CA GLY A 62 -15.63 0.53 -1.19
C GLY A 62 -15.39 -0.46 -0.04
N PHE A 63 -14.14 -0.89 0.17
CA PHE A 63 -13.75 -1.65 1.37
C PHE A 63 -13.37 -0.71 2.51
N ALA A 64 -13.94 -0.93 3.70
CA ALA A 64 -13.58 -0.18 4.88
C ALA A 64 -12.30 -0.72 5.54
N ALA A 65 -11.58 0.18 6.23
CA ALA A 65 -10.47 -0.21 7.09
C ALA A 65 -10.91 -1.31 8.07
N SER A 66 -10.12 -2.37 8.19
CA SER A 66 -10.47 -3.55 8.96
C SER A 66 -9.39 -3.88 9.97
N LYS A 67 -9.77 -4.50 11.09
CA LYS A 67 -8.79 -4.96 12.08
C LYS A 67 -7.83 -5.96 11.44
N TYR A 68 -6.57 -5.92 11.83
CA TYR A 68 -5.62 -6.98 11.52
C TYR A 68 -5.21 -7.71 12.80
N THR A 69 -4.77 -8.94 12.63
CA THR A 69 -4.16 -9.76 13.68
C THR A 69 -2.67 -9.90 13.37
N LEU A 70 -1.83 -9.74 14.39
CA LEU A 70 -0.39 -9.99 14.31
C LEU A 70 -0.07 -11.34 14.94
N SER A 71 0.87 -12.06 14.35
CA SER A 71 1.36 -13.34 14.85
C SER A 71 2.84 -13.51 14.52
N PHE A 72 3.59 -14.21 15.37
CA PHE A 72 4.96 -14.58 15.06
C PHE A 72 4.95 -15.79 14.13
N GLY A 73 5.49 -15.62 12.93
CA GLY A 73 5.74 -16.70 11.98
C GLY A 73 7.05 -17.44 12.29
N GLU A 74 7.42 -18.35 11.40
CA GLU A 74 8.70 -19.05 11.50
C GLU A 74 9.89 -18.08 11.28
N GLY A 75 10.95 -18.24 12.07
CA GLY A 75 12.20 -17.47 11.88
C GLY A 75 12.10 -15.98 12.18
N GLU A 76 11.33 -15.59 13.20
CA GLU A 76 11.15 -14.19 13.64
C GLU A 76 10.41 -13.28 12.63
N ALA A 77 9.80 -13.86 11.59
CA ALA A 77 8.94 -13.12 10.68
C ALA A 77 7.66 -12.67 11.40
N LEU A 78 7.23 -11.43 11.18
CA LEU A 78 5.97 -10.94 11.71
C LEU A 78 4.87 -11.15 10.67
N VAL A 79 3.92 -12.02 10.96
CA VAL A 79 2.76 -12.28 10.09
C VAL A 79 1.61 -11.38 10.49
N TRP A 80 0.96 -10.76 9.53
CA TRP A 80 -0.31 -10.06 9.72
C TRP A 80 -1.38 -10.61 8.78
N GLU A 81 -2.59 -10.65 9.31
CA GLU A 81 -3.75 -11.13 8.58
C GLU A 81 -4.91 -10.16 8.78
N SER A 82 -5.71 -9.98 7.74
CA SER A 82 -6.90 -9.13 7.84
C SER A 82 -8.00 -9.62 6.91
N MET A 83 -9.25 -9.44 7.34
CA MET A 83 -10.43 -9.72 6.54
C MET A 83 -11.21 -8.43 6.34
N MET A 84 -11.17 -7.91 5.12
CA MET A 84 -11.93 -6.73 4.72
C MET A 84 -13.24 -7.17 4.07
N ARG A 85 -14.34 -6.51 4.45
CA ARG A 85 -15.66 -6.75 3.88
C ARG A 85 -16.18 -5.47 3.24
N SER A 86 -16.85 -5.62 2.11
CA SER A 86 -17.58 -4.58 1.40
C SER A 86 -18.94 -5.14 0.98
N GLU A 87 -20.00 -4.41 1.24
CA GLU A 87 -21.36 -4.79 0.82
C GLU A 87 -21.48 -4.84 -0.71
N ALA A 88 -20.73 -3.99 -1.41
CA ALA A 88 -20.75 -3.91 -2.87
C ALA A 88 -19.68 -4.80 -3.54
N ALA A 89 -18.47 -4.85 -2.98
CA ALA A 89 -17.30 -5.47 -3.62
C ALA A 89 -16.92 -6.85 -3.07
N GLY A 90 -17.61 -7.35 -2.04
CA GLY A 90 -17.42 -8.69 -1.49
C GLY A 90 -16.44 -8.75 -0.32
N ILE A 91 -15.56 -9.76 -0.31
CA ILE A 91 -14.65 -10.04 0.79
C ILE A 91 -13.22 -10.12 0.28
N VAL A 92 -12.28 -9.50 0.99
CA VAL A 92 -10.84 -9.64 0.76
C VAL A 92 -10.18 -10.21 2.01
N PHE A 93 -9.40 -11.26 1.83
CA PHE A 93 -8.54 -11.82 2.87
C PHE A 93 -7.10 -11.47 2.56
N TRP A 94 -6.41 -10.87 3.53
CA TRP A 94 -4.99 -10.54 3.48
C TRP A 94 -4.22 -11.49 4.37
N HIS A 95 -3.10 -11.99 3.86
CA HIS A 95 -2.11 -12.73 4.62
C HIS A 95 -0.72 -12.30 4.16
N ALA A 96 0.07 -11.71 5.06
CA ALA A 96 1.39 -11.23 4.70
C ALA A 96 2.38 -11.26 5.86
N GLU A 97 3.64 -11.30 5.48
CA GLU A 97 4.79 -11.36 6.34
C GLU A 97 5.58 -10.06 6.21
N LEU A 98 5.92 -9.46 7.35
CA LEU A 98 6.85 -8.36 7.47
C LEU A 98 8.20 -8.93 7.90
N GLN A 99 9.22 -8.58 7.12
CA GLN A 99 10.61 -8.86 7.46
C GLN A 99 11.43 -7.59 7.34
N ARG A 100 11.92 -7.09 8.47
CA ARG A 100 12.68 -5.83 8.56
C ARG A 100 11.92 -4.67 7.91
N ASN A 101 12.24 -4.33 6.66
CA ASN A 101 11.67 -3.19 5.92
C ASN A 101 10.92 -3.62 4.65
N ALA A 102 10.63 -4.92 4.50
CA ALA A 102 9.90 -5.47 3.36
C ALA A 102 8.62 -6.14 3.85
N ILE A 103 7.54 -5.92 3.08
CA ILE A 103 6.26 -6.60 3.26
C ILE A 103 6.02 -7.48 2.05
N ARG A 104 5.63 -8.73 2.27
CA ARG A 104 5.29 -9.66 1.20
C ARG A 104 4.12 -10.51 1.62
N GLY A 105 3.26 -10.87 0.68
CA GLY A 105 2.24 -11.85 0.96
C GLY A 105 1.27 -12.00 -0.17
N VAL A 106 0.10 -12.49 0.18
CA VAL A 106 -0.99 -12.75 -0.74
C VAL A 106 -2.28 -12.19 -0.20
N PHE A 107 -3.16 -11.78 -1.09
CA PHE A 107 -4.54 -11.54 -0.75
C PHE A 107 -5.46 -12.23 -1.73
N SER A 108 -6.59 -12.71 -1.21
CA SER A 108 -7.63 -13.36 -1.98
C SER A 108 -8.87 -12.49 -1.98
N LYS A 109 -9.32 -12.08 -3.16
CA LYS A 109 -10.57 -11.35 -3.34
C LYS A 109 -11.67 -12.30 -3.78
N ARG A 110 -12.83 -12.21 -3.13
CA ARG A 110 -14.05 -12.93 -3.49
C ARG A 110 -15.18 -11.92 -3.65
N ALA A 111 -15.53 -11.63 -4.90
CA ALA A 111 -16.77 -10.92 -5.22
C ALA A 111 -17.97 -11.85 -4.99
N GLY A 112 -19.11 -11.31 -4.57
CA GLY A 112 -20.28 -12.08 -4.18
C GLY A 112 -20.77 -13.05 -5.26
N GLY A 113 -20.42 -14.33 -5.14
CA GLY A 113 -20.82 -15.40 -6.07
C GLY A 113 -19.75 -15.84 -7.08
N GLU A 114 -18.61 -15.15 -7.16
CA GLU A 114 -17.53 -15.49 -8.10
C GLU A 114 -16.44 -16.37 -7.48
N ALA A 115 -15.60 -16.94 -8.33
CA ALA A 115 -14.39 -17.64 -7.93
C ALA A 115 -13.45 -16.70 -7.16
N HIS A 116 -12.73 -17.23 -6.16
CA HIS A 116 -11.68 -16.44 -5.50
C HIS A 116 -10.57 -16.11 -6.50
N GLN A 117 -10.08 -14.88 -6.45
CA GLN A 117 -8.91 -14.46 -7.21
C GLN A 117 -7.79 -14.12 -6.24
N ASP A 118 -6.68 -14.84 -6.39
CA ASP A 118 -5.50 -14.68 -5.54
C ASP A 118 -4.50 -13.74 -6.21
N PHE A 119 -3.95 -12.84 -5.39
CA PHE A 119 -2.96 -11.86 -5.77
C PHE A 119 -1.78 -11.96 -4.82
N SER A 120 -0.57 -11.84 -5.36
CA SER A 120 0.65 -11.71 -4.58
C SER A 120 1.00 -10.24 -4.54
N PHE A 121 1.59 -9.82 -3.44
CA PHE A 121 2.11 -8.48 -3.34
C PHE A 121 3.43 -8.47 -2.61
N SER A 122 4.24 -7.49 -2.98
CA SER A 122 5.50 -7.20 -2.29
C SER A 122 5.72 -5.71 -2.27
N GLY A 123 6.32 -5.21 -1.21
CA GLY A 123 6.52 -3.79 -1.02
C GLY A 123 7.53 -3.45 0.06
N ALA A 124 7.67 -2.16 0.30
CA ALA A 124 8.56 -1.63 1.32
C ALA A 124 7.89 -0.46 2.05
N GLU A 125 8.31 -0.25 3.29
CA GLU A 125 7.85 0.85 4.10
C GLU A 125 8.23 2.17 3.42
N THR A 126 7.26 3.08 3.29
CA THR A 126 7.43 4.37 2.62
C THR A 126 7.52 5.51 3.64
N SER A 127 8.01 5.22 4.84
CA SER A 127 8.25 6.24 5.88
C SER A 127 9.15 7.35 5.35
N GLY A 128 8.52 8.45 4.95
CA GLY A 128 9.09 9.79 4.94
C GLY A 128 10.31 10.09 4.06
N LYS A 129 10.64 9.32 3.01
CA LYS A 129 11.64 9.79 2.04
C LYS A 129 11.28 9.48 0.60
N THR A 130 10.64 10.47 -0.03
CA THR A 130 10.69 10.77 -1.47
C THR A 130 10.88 9.55 -2.38
N VAL A 131 9.82 8.80 -2.64
CA VAL A 131 9.74 8.19 -3.97
C VAL A 131 9.35 9.32 -4.91
N ARG A 132 10.35 9.87 -5.62
CA ARG A 132 10.10 10.55 -6.88
C ARG A 132 9.24 9.57 -7.68
N LEU A 133 7.97 9.90 -7.82
CA LEU A 133 7.19 9.45 -8.95
C LEU A 133 8.10 9.65 -10.18
N PRO A 134 8.29 8.67 -11.08
CA PRO A 134 8.45 9.08 -12.45
C PRO A 134 7.19 9.90 -12.73
N ALA A 135 7.34 11.21 -12.81
CA ALA A 135 6.33 12.10 -13.31
C ALA A 135 6.14 11.74 -14.79
N THR A 136 5.44 10.65 -15.07
CA THR A 136 4.88 10.39 -16.40
C THR A 136 3.58 11.18 -16.50
N ALA A 137 3.69 12.49 -16.34
CA ALA A 137 2.63 13.45 -16.57
C ALA A 137 3.28 14.80 -16.89
N THR A 138 3.93 14.89 -18.06
CA THR A 138 3.97 16.08 -18.91
C THR A 138 4.60 15.70 -20.25
N ALA A 139 3.73 15.37 -21.19
CA ALA A 139 3.80 15.94 -22.53
C ALA A 139 2.36 16.14 -23.01
N ALA A 140 1.56 16.84 -22.19
CA ALA A 140 0.55 17.71 -22.76
C ALA A 140 1.34 18.76 -23.55
N MET A 141 1.26 18.72 -24.87
CA MET A 141 1.67 19.83 -25.73
C MET A 141 0.74 21.00 -25.42
N PRO A 142 1.21 22.14 -24.88
CA PRO A 142 0.44 23.35 -24.98
C PRO A 142 0.66 23.96 -26.37
N LEU A 143 -0.44 24.26 -27.06
CA LEU A 143 -0.48 25.29 -28.09
C LEU A 143 0.16 26.57 -27.51
N GLY A 144 1.19 27.12 -28.16
CA GLY A 144 1.91 28.29 -27.64
C GLY A 144 2.86 28.94 -28.64
N ILE A 145 2.26 29.74 -29.52
CA ILE A 145 2.82 30.80 -30.39
C ILE A 145 3.85 31.71 -29.69
N ALA A 146 4.98 32.00 -30.34
CA ALA A 146 5.77 33.26 -30.32
C ALA A 146 6.93 33.12 -31.34
N THR A 147 6.82 33.63 -32.57
CA THR A 147 7.33 34.96 -33.02
C THR A 147 8.43 35.51 -32.11
N GLU A 148 9.67 35.55 -32.60
CA GLU A 148 10.46 36.79 -32.85
C GLU A 148 11.89 36.44 -33.33
N ALA A 149 12.36 37.18 -34.33
CA ALA A 149 13.65 37.05 -35.00
C ALA A 149 14.83 37.52 -34.13
N PRO A 150 16.07 37.24 -34.55
CA PRO A 150 16.95 38.39 -34.78
C PRO A 150 17.76 38.32 -36.08
N THR A 151 17.70 39.46 -36.75
CA THR A 151 18.51 40.01 -37.84
C THR A 151 20.00 39.64 -37.82
N THR A 152 20.51 39.10 -38.93
CA THR A 152 21.92 39.23 -39.32
C THR A 152 22.11 40.56 -40.06
N PRO A 153 23.03 41.44 -39.65
CA PRO A 153 23.36 42.63 -40.41
C PRO A 153 24.38 42.35 -41.53
N GLN A 154 23.98 42.71 -42.76
CA GLN A 154 24.64 43.67 -43.67
C GLN A 154 26.07 43.42 -44.21
N GLY A 155 26.23 43.53 -45.54
CA GLY A 155 27.46 44.09 -46.13
C GLY A 155 27.78 43.68 -47.58
N HIS A 156 27.58 44.61 -48.51
CA HIS A 156 28.02 44.58 -49.91
C HIS A 156 29.55 44.58 -50.07
N HIS A 157 30.05 43.93 -51.13
CA HIS A 157 30.87 44.59 -52.17
C HIS A 157 30.88 43.79 -53.47
#